data_AF-A0A0N1F6Z1-F1
#
_entry.id   AF-A0A0N1F6Z1-F1
#
_cell.length_a   1.000
_cell.length_b   1.000
_cell.length_c   1.000
_cell.angle_alpha   90.00
_cell.angle_beta   90.00
_cell.angle_gamma   90.00
#
_symmetry.space_group_name_H-M   'P 1'
#
loop_
_entity.id
_entity.type
_entity.pdbx_description
1 polymer ?
#
loop_
_entity_poly.entity_id
_entity_poly.type
_entity_poly.pdbx_seq_one_letter_code
_entity_poly.pdbx_strand_id
1 'polypeptide(L)'
;MNTTAKLGGLGAVIALLLTEVPEQYAFYVALFIIACGAVAAMVPPPHAGSKWAVAYQLMTTIGLNIGWAENHFKPGQSGVRVPLADKPAAKKAVASAGIPVLNKKGTPEQATNGNA
;
A
#
# COMPACT_ATOMS: atom_id res chain seq x y z
N MET A 1 -7.98 2.63 -17.78
CA MET A 1 -6.57 2.89 -18.12
C MET A 1 -6.26 4.28 -17.60
N ASN A 2 -5.25 4.51 -16.73
CA ASN A 2 -4.63 5.82 -16.42
C ASN A 2 -3.84 5.82 -15.08
N THR A 3 -4.13 4.92 -14.14
CA THR A 3 -3.42 4.89 -12.84
C THR A 3 -2.11 4.08 -12.90
N THR A 4 -2.12 2.94 -13.58
CA THR A 4 -0.93 2.09 -13.78
C THR A 4 0.17 2.80 -14.59
N ALA A 5 -0.22 3.60 -15.59
CA ALA A 5 0.72 4.38 -16.39
C ALA A 5 1.37 5.52 -15.60
N LYS A 6 0.64 6.17 -14.68
CA LYS A 6 1.19 7.22 -13.81
C LYS A 6 2.16 6.66 -12.77
N LEU A 7 1.87 5.48 -12.21
CA LEU A 7 2.76 4.80 -11.26
C LEU A 7 4.01 4.23 -11.95
N GLY A 8 3.86 3.67 -13.16
CA GLY A 8 4.99 3.23 -13.99
C GLY A 8 5.89 4.39 -14.43
N GLY A 9 5.30 5.55 -14.75
CA GLY A 9 6.05 6.77 -15.07
C GLY A 9 6.84 7.32 -13.89
N LEU A 10 6.25 7.34 -12.68
CA LEU A 10 6.96 7.76 -11.46
C LEU A 10 8.11 6.82 -11.10
N GLY A 11 7.92 5.50 -11.22
CA GLY A 11 8.99 4.52 -11.01
C GLY A 11 10.15 4.70 -11.99
N ALA A 12 9.86 4.95 -13.27
CA ALA A 12 10.88 5.21 -14.28
C ALA A 12 11.63 6.53 -14.04
N VAL A 13 10.94 7.58 -13.58
CA VAL A 13 11.56 8.86 -13.21
C VAL A 13 12.48 8.72 -12.01
N ILE A 14 12.09 7.94 -11.00
CA ILE A 14 12.94 7.67 -9.83
C ILE A 14 14.18 6.87 -10.23
N ALA A 15 14.03 5.87 -11.10
CA ALA A 15 15.17 5.10 -11.63
C ALA A 15 16.13 5.98 -12.45
N LEU A 16 15.60 6.88 -13.29
CA LEU A 16 16.40 7.87 -14.03
C LEU A 16 17.10 8.89 -13.12
N LEU A 17 16.44 9.33 -12.06
CA LEU A 17 17.07 10.23 -11.08
C LEU A 17 18.18 9.51 -10.30
N LEU A 18 18.02 8.22 -10.00
CA LEU A 18 19.03 7.41 -9.34
C LEU A 18 20.27 7.17 -10.22
N THR A 19 20.13 7.11 -11.55
CA THR A 19 21.29 7.04 -12.46
C THR A 19 22.07 8.35 -12.53
N GLU A 20 21.43 9.47 -12.20
CA GLU A 20 22.07 10.79 -12.08
C GLU A 20 22.62 11.06 -10.68
N VAL A 21 22.46 10.13 -9.72
CA VAL A 21 23.07 10.27 -8.39
C VAL A 21 24.57 9.99 -8.53
N PRO A 22 25.44 10.96 -8.27
CA PRO A 22 26.88 10.72 -8.26
C PRO A 22 27.21 9.59 -7.28
N GLU A 23 28.09 8.69 -7.67
CA GLU A 23 28.43 7.48 -6.89
C GLU A 23 28.83 7.80 -5.44
N GLN A 24 29.40 8.99 -5.23
CA GLN A 24 29.75 9.61 -3.96
C GLN A 24 28.59 9.68 -2.96
N TYR A 25 27.35 9.76 -3.45
CA TYR A 25 26.14 9.88 -2.65
C TYR A 25 25.34 8.57 -2.54
N ALA A 26 25.66 7.56 -3.36
CA ALA A 26 24.95 6.29 -3.37
C ALA A 26 24.96 5.61 -1.98
N PHE A 27 26.10 5.70 -1.28
CA PHE A 27 26.23 5.16 0.08
C PHE A 27 25.28 5.84 1.08
N TYR A 28 25.15 7.18 1.04
CA TYR A 28 24.25 7.91 1.93
C TYR A 28 22.78 7.62 1.63
N VAL A 29 22.42 7.50 0.36
CA VAL A 29 21.07 7.11 -0.05
C VAL A 29 20.74 5.70 0.42
N ALA A 30 21.67 4.75 0.29
CA ALA A 30 21.50 3.38 0.78
C ALA A 30 21.32 3.35 2.30
N LEU A 31 22.14 4.08 3.06
CA LEU A 31 22.01 4.20 4.51
C LEU A 31 20.65 4.79 4.92
N PHE A 32 20.16 5.80 4.19
CA PHE A 32 18.85 6.40 4.45
C PHE A 32 17.71 5.39 4.25
N ILE A 33 17.73 4.62 3.15
CA ILE A 33 16.73 3.58 2.87
C ILE A 33 16.75 2.51 3.97
N ILE A 34 17.94 2.05 4.36
CA ILE A 34 18.11 1.06 5.44
C ILE A 34 17.58 1.61 6.76
N ALA A 35 17.88 2.87 7.09
CA ALA A 35 17.37 3.52 8.30
C ALA A 35 15.84 3.58 8.31
N CYS A 36 15.20 3.96 7.19
CA CYS A 36 13.74 3.94 7.07
C CYS A 36 13.17 2.53 7.28
N GLY A 37 13.81 1.49 6.73
CA GLY A 37 13.40 0.10 6.93
C GLY A 37 13.56 -0.36 8.38
N ALA A 38 14.66 0.00 9.04
CA ALA A 38 14.90 -0.32 10.44
C ALA A 38 13.87 0.36 11.36
N VAL A 39 13.60 1.65 11.14
CA VAL A 39 12.57 2.39 11.90
C VAL A 39 11.20 1.74 11.68
N ALA A 40 10.86 1.34 10.46
CA ALA A 40 9.60 0.65 10.16
C ALA A 40 9.45 -0.71 10.88
N ALA A 41 10.56 -1.40 11.16
CA ALA A 41 10.55 -2.66 11.89
C ALA A 41 10.45 -2.47 13.41
N MET A 42 10.99 -1.37 13.94
CA MET A 42 11.03 -1.10 15.39
C MET A 42 9.84 -0.29 15.89
N VAL A 43 9.29 0.61 15.06
CA VAL A 43 8.26 1.55 15.45
C VAL A 43 6.90 1.01 15.01
N PRO A 44 5.93 0.82 15.91
CA PRO A 44 4.58 0.42 15.52
C PRO A 44 3.88 1.53 14.72
N PRO A 45 3.00 1.16 13.77
CA PRO A 45 2.29 2.14 12.96
C PRO A 45 1.42 3.06 13.83
N PRO A 46 1.35 4.37 13.50
CA PRO A 46 0.51 5.32 14.22
C PRO A 46 -0.98 5.04 13.98
N HIS A 47 -1.82 5.53 14.91
CA HIS A 47 -3.27 5.39 14.82
C HIS A 47 -3.83 5.94 13.49
N ALA A 48 -4.87 5.30 12.93
CA ALA A 48 -5.42 5.61 11.61
C ALA A 48 -5.93 7.05 11.43
N GLY A 49 -6.38 7.69 12.51
CA GLY A 49 -6.77 9.11 12.52
C GLY A 49 -5.63 10.10 12.74
N SER A 50 -4.38 9.63 12.88
CA SER A 50 -3.24 10.47 13.19
C SER A 50 -2.70 11.16 11.93
N LYS A 51 -2.36 12.45 12.06
CA LYS A 51 -1.66 13.22 11.01
C LYS A 51 -0.31 12.59 10.64
N TRP A 52 0.25 11.76 11.52
CA TRP A 52 1.51 11.03 11.30
C TRP A 52 1.37 9.78 10.42
N ALA A 53 0.14 9.32 10.14
CA ALA A 53 -0.09 8.14 9.32
C ALA A 53 0.48 8.29 7.90
N VAL A 54 0.33 9.48 7.29
CA VAL A 54 0.85 9.76 5.94
C VAL A 54 2.38 9.78 5.94
N ALA A 55 3.01 10.44 6.92
CA ALA A 55 4.46 10.48 7.04
C ALA A 55 5.06 9.08 7.29
N TYR A 56 4.43 8.31 8.16
CA TYR A 56 4.82 6.93 8.43
C TYR A 56 4.66 6.04 7.18
N GLN A 57 3.58 6.23 6.42
CA GLN A 57 3.37 5.49 5.17
C GLN A 57 4.42 5.82 4.11
N LEU A 58 4.84 7.09 3.98
CA LEU A 58 5.94 7.46 3.08
C LEU A 58 7.26 6.83 3.51
N MET A 59 7.60 6.92 4.80
CA MET A 59 8.83 6.32 5.37
C MET A 59 8.87 4.80 5.15
N THR A 60 7.77 4.10 5.49
CA THR A 60 7.67 2.64 5.30
C THR A 60 7.69 2.25 3.83
N THR A 61 7.12 3.06 2.94
CA THR A 61 7.18 2.81 1.49
C THR A 61 8.61 2.88 0.96
N ILE A 62 9.42 3.82 1.47
CA ILE A 62 10.84 3.93 1.14
C ILE A 62 11.61 2.70 1.66
N GLY A 63 11.39 2.32 2.92
CA GLY A 63 12.15 1.25 3.59
C GLY A 63 11.74 -0.19 3.26
N LEU A 64 10.48 -0.42 2.86
CA LEU A 64 9.89 -1.77 2.72
C LEU A 64 9.38 -2.12 1.31
N ASN A 65 9.70 -1.31 0.31
CA ASN A 65 9.24 -1.41 -1.09
C ASN A 65 7.72 -1.26 -1.28
N ILE A 66 7.34 -0.62 -2.38
CA ILE A 66 5.95 -0.42 -2.84
C ILE A 66 5.34 -1.79 -3.15
N GLY A 67 4.61 -2.38 -2.20
CA GLY A 67 3.88 -3.63 -2.40
C GLY A 67 3.65 -4.42 -1.12
N TRP A 68 4.68 -4.53 -0.26
CA TRP A 68 4.51 -5.10 1.07
C TRP A 68 3.83 -4.09 2.00
N ALA A 69 4.27 -2.82 1.96
CA ALA A 69 3.72 -1.75 2.78
C ALA A 69 2.25 -1.41 2.44
N GLU A 70 1.86 -1.30 1.16
CA GLU A 70 0.47 -0.96 0.80
C GLU A 70 -0.55 -2.05 1.18
N ASN A 71 -0.13 -3.32 1.17
CA ASN A 71 -1.01 -4.43 1.50
C ASN A 71 -1.03 -4.75 3.01
N HIS A 72 0.00 -4.33 3.75
CA HIS A 72 0.10 -4.53 5.20
C HIS A 72 -0.31 -3.30 6.03
N PHE A 73 -0.13 -2.08 5.49
CA PHE A 73 -0.41 -0.81 6.18
C PHE A 73 -1.58 -0.07 5.54
N LYS A 74 -2.79 -0.60 5.74
CA LYS A 74 -4.02 0.21 5.65
C LYS A 74 -4.52 0.49 7.06
N PRO A 75 -4.19 1.66 7.65
CA PRO A 75 -4.56 1.95 9.03
C PRO A 75 -6.08 1.81 9.24
N GLY A 76 -6.48 1.00 10.22
CA GLY A 76 -7.89 0.76 10.55
C GLY A 76 -8.63 -0.19 9.60
N GLN A 77 -7.95 -0.81 8.64
CA GLN A 77 -8.54 -1.81 7.74
C GLN A 77 -7.77 -3.13 7.82
N SER A 78 -8.50 -4.23 7.96
CA SER A 78 -7.94 -5.58 7.86
C SER A 78 -8.54 -6.30 6.65
N GLY A 79 -7.70 -7.01 5.91
CA GLY A 79 -8.11 -7.80 4.75
C GLY A 79 -8.16 -9.28 5.09
N VAL A 80 -9.31 -9.92 4.87
CA VAL A 80 -9.40 -11.39 4.91
C VAL A 80 -8.82 -11.92 3.60
N ARG A 81 -7.69 -12.63 3.67
CA ARG A 81 -7.07 -13.24 2.49
C ARG A 81 -7.74 -14.58 2.22
N VAL A 82 -8.24 -14.75 1.00
CA VAL A 82 -8.83 -16.00 0.50
C VAL A 82 -8.18 -16.38 -0.83
N PRO A 83 -8.17 -17.67 -1.22
CA PRO A 83 -7.78 -18.08 -2.56
C PRO A 83 -8.57 -17.31 -3.62
N LEU A 84 -7.94 -17.03 -4.76
CA LEU A 84 -8.56 -16.23 -5.83
C LEU A 84 -9.84 -16.88 -6.38
N ALA A 85 -9.89 -18.21 -6.42
CA ALA A 85 -11.06 -18.98 -6.83
C ALA A 85 -12.26 -18.76 -5.89
N ASP A 86 -11.99 -18.53 -4.60
CA ASP A 86 -13.03 -18.40 -3.57
C ASP A 86 -13.49 -16.96 -3.35
N LYS A 87 -12.88 -16.00 -4.05
CA LYS A 87 -13.24 -14.58 -4.00
C LYS A 87 -14.76 -14.31 -4.13
N PRO A 88 -15.51 -14.89 -5.08
CA PRO A 88 -16.95 -14.66 -5.16
C PRO A 88 -17.72 -15.27 -3.97
N ALA A 89 -17.30 -16.42 -3.46
CA ALA A 89 -17.92 -17.06 -2.29
C ALA A 89 -17.65 -16.26 -1.01
N ALA A 90 -16.42 -15.81 -0.81
CA ALA A 90 -16.02 -14.99 0.34
C ALA A 90 -16.77 -13.64 0.36
N LYS A 91 -16.91 -12.95 -0.79
CA LYS A 91 -17.71 -11.72 -0.87
C LYS A 91 -19.16 -11.96 -0.47
N LYS A 92 -19.78 -13.05 -0.94
CA LYS A 92 -21.15 -13.42 -0.57
C LYS A 92 -21.28 -13.71 0.92
N ALA A 93 -20.34 -14.46 1.51
CA ALA A 93 -20.34 -14.80 2.94
C ALA A 93 -20.23 -13.54 3.83
N VAL A 94 -19.31 -12.63 3.49
CA VAL A 94 -19.11 -11.38 4.22
C VAL A 94 -20.33 -10.46 4.08
N ALA A 95 -20.92 -10.38 2.89
CA ALA A 95 -22.17 -9.63 2.66
C ALA A 95 -23.36 -10.22 3.43
N SER A 96 -23.50 -11.56 3.48
CA SER A 96 -24.55 -12.22 4.26
C SER A 96 -24.39 -12.03 5.78
N ALA A 97 -23.16 -11.79 6.23
CA ALA A 97 -22.86 -11.43 7.62
C ALA A 97 -23.09 -9.94 7.93
N GLY A 98 -23.58 -9.15 6.96
CA GLY A 98 -23.82 -7.71 7.12
C GLY A 98 -22.55 -6.86 7.15
N ILE A 99 -21.40 -7.42 6.77
CA ILE A 99 -20.13 -6.71 6.76
C ILE A 99 -19.93 -6.07 5.37
N PRO A 100 -19.72 -4.75 5.28
CA PRO A 100 -19.54 -4.08 4.00
C PRO A 100 -18.19 -4.45 3.37
N VAL A 101 -18.22 -4.93 2.12
CA VAL A 101 -17.01 -5.15 1.33
C VAL A 101 -16.47 -3.79 0.90
N LEU A 102 -15.21 -3.48 1.19
CA LEU A 102 -14.61 -2.19 0.85
C LEU A 102 -13.98 -2.22 -0.56
N ASN A 103 -14.14 -1.14 -1.31
CA ASN A 103 -13.47 -0.95 -2.59
C ASN A 103 -12.01 -0.45 -2.41
N LYS A 104 -11.29 -0.22 -3.52
CA LYS A 104 -9.90 0.26 -3.50
C LYS A 104 -9.70 1.60 -2.78
N LYS A 105 -10.75 2.42 -2.68
CA LYS A 105 -10.78 3.72 -1.99
C LYS A 105 -11.19 3.61 -0.52
N GLY A 106 -11.43 2.40 -0.01
CA GLY A 106 -11.85 2.18 1.37
C GLY A 106 -13.30 2.55 1.66
N THR A 107 -14.12 2.79 0.63
CA THR A 107 -15.56 3.00 0.80
C THR A 107 -16.32 1.70 0.56
N PRO A 108 -17.52 1.52 1.14
CA PRO A 108 -18.37 0.37 0.83
C PRO A 108 -18.51 0.23 -0.69
N GLU A 109 -18.16 -0.93 -1.21
CA GLU A 109 -18.43 -1.31 -2.59
C GLU A 109 -19.95 -1.29 -2.74
N GLN A 110 -20.47 -0.37 -3.58
CA GLN A 110 -21.89 -0.37 -3.91
C GLN A 110 -22.21 -1.77 -4.41
N ALA A 111 -23.17 -2.42 -3.76
CA ALA A 111 -23.73 -3.65 -4.27
C ALA A 111 -24.21 -3.36 -5.68
N THR A 112 -23.49 -3.86 -6.69
CA THR A 112 -24.07 -4.01 -8.01
C THR A 112 -25.21 -5.00 -7.84
N ASN A 113 -26.39 -4.48 -7.51
CA ASN A 113 -27.63 -5.21 -7.68
C ASN A 113 -27.64 -5.64 -9.16
N GLY A 114 -27.62 -6.95 -9.36
CA GLY A 114 -27.26 -7.56 -10.64
C GLY A 114 -28.21 -7.22 -11.79
N ASN A 115 -27.72 -7.49 -13.00
CA ASN A 115 -28.52 -8.09 -14.06
C ASN A 115 -27.60 -8.72 -15.12
N ALA A 116 -27.99 -9.95 -15.50
CA ALA A 116 -27.46 -10.87 -16.52
C ALA A 116 -26.11 -11.56 -16.23
#